data_AF-A0A1M4SQK4-F1
#
_entry.id   AF-A0A1M4SQK4-F1
#
_cell.length_a   1.000
_cell.length_b   1.000
_cell.length_c   1.000
_cell.angle_alpha   90.00
_cell.angle_beta   90.00
_cell.angle_gamma   90.00
#
_symmetry.space_group_name_H-M   'P 1'
#
loop_
_entity.id
_entity.type
_entity.pdbx_description
1 polymer ?
#
loop_
_entity_poly.entity_id
_entity_poly.type
_entity_poly.pdbx_seq_one_letter_code
_entity_poly.pdbx_strand_id
1 'polypeptide(L)' 'MDIHDLAFTLYTQLVAHRHDASLDMDARVALGREAYRYAEAFITAKDQYIREQPVPGGDQGY' A
#
# COMPACT_ATOMS: atom_id res chain seq x y z
N MET A 1 9.87 -5.57 2.37
CA MET A 1 9.16 -5.03 1.20
C MET A 1 9.16 -3.53 1.34
N ASP A 2 9.79 -2.84 0.41
CA ASP A 2 9.87 -1.37 0.39
C ASP A 2 8.58 -0.76 -0.15
N ILE A 3 8.34 0.53 0.07
CA ILE A 3 7.17 1.25 -0.43
C ILE A 3 7.10 1.21 -1.97
N HIS A 4 8.25 1.20 -2.64
CA HIS A 4 8.35 1.11 -4.10
C HIS A 4 7.84 -0.23 -4.63
N ASP A 5 8.17 -1.34 -3.95
CA ASP A 5 7.68 -2.69 -4.31
C ASP A 5 6.16 -2.78 -4.18
N LEU A 6 5.62 -2.21 -3.10
CA LEU A 6 4.19 -2.19 -2.82
C LEU A 6 3.45 -1.31 -3.85
N ALA A 7 3.96 -0.10 -4.11
CA ALA A 7 3.39 0.81 -5.10
C ALA A 7 3.43 0.20 -6.50
N PHE A 8 4.51 -0.50 -6.87
CA PHE A 8 4.59 -1.19 -8.15
C PHE A 8 3.55 -2.32 -8.26
N THR A 9 3.39 -3.12 -7.21
CA THR A 9 2.37 -4.17 -7.15
C THR A 9 0.96 -3.58 -7.32
N LEU A 10 0.62 -2.53 -6.59
CA LEU A 10 -0.67 -1.85 -6.69
C LEU A 10 -0.89 -1.24 -8.07
N TYR A 11 0.13 -0.61 -8.65
CA TYR A 11 0.07 -0.07 -10.01
C TYR A 11 -0.25 -1.18 -11.04
N THR A 12 0.44 -2.32 -10.99
CA THR A 12 0.18 -3.42 -11.93
C THR A 12 -1.24 -3.96 -11.79
N GLN A 13 -1.78 -4.04 -10.57
CA GLN A 13 -3.17 -4.45 -10.32
C GLN A 13 -4.18 -3.45 -10.88
N LEU A 14 -3.95 -2.14 -10.67
CA LEU A 14 -4.81 -1.07 -11.17
C LEU A 14 -4.83 -1.02 -12.70
N VAL A 15 -3.67 -1.20 -13.33
CA VAL A 15 -3.55 -1.27 -14.80
C VAL A 15 -4.24 -2.53 -15.33
N ALA A 16 -4.03 -3.68 -14.70
CA ALA A 16 -4.66 -4.94 -15.12
C ALA A 16 -6.20 -4.90 -15.05
N HIS A 17 -6.76 -4.17 -14.09
CA HIS A 17 -8.22 -4.01 -13.96
C HIS A 17 -8.83 -3.04 -14.98
N ARG A 18 -8.02 -2.18 -15.61
CA ARG A 18 -8.46 -1.31 -16.70
C ARG A 18 -8.32 -2.05 -18.04
N HIS A 19 -9.29 -2.94 -18.29
CA HIS A 19 -9.32 -3.78 -19.49
C HIS A 19 -9.60 -3.03 -20.81
N ASP A 20 -10.17 -1.82 -20.76
CA ASP A 20 -10.89 -1.25 -21.92
C ASP A 20 -10.15 -0.22 -22.77
N ALA A 21 -8.92 0.19 -22.42
CA ALA A 21 -8.19 1.14 -23.26
C ALA A 21 -6.67 1.04 -23.08
N SER A 22 -5.94 1.17 -24.19
CA SER A 22 -4.52 1.51 -24.13
C SER A 22 -4.39 2.84 -23.39
N LEU A 23 -3.94 2.77 -22.14
CA LEU A 23 -3.69 3.96 -21.33
C LEU A 23 -2.62 4.79 -22.01
N ASP A 24 -2.92 6.08 -22.20
CA ASP A 24 -1.91 7.06 -22.56
C ASP A 24 -0.90 7.25 -21.41
N MET A 25 0.17 8.00 -21.68
CA MET A 25 1.24 8.17 -20.71
C MET A 25 0.76 8.92 -19.46
N ASP A 26 -0.10 9.92 -19.62
CA ASP A 26 -0.60 10.74 -18.51
C ASP A 26 -1.47 9.93 -17.56
N ALA A 27 -2.33 9.06 -18.09
CA ALA A 27 -3.14 8.15 -17.30
C ALA A 27 -2.28 7.13 -16.54
N ARG A 28 -1.20 6.63 -17.15
CA ARG A 28 -0.24 5.74 -16.45
C ARG A 28 0.47 6.46 -15.31
N VAL A 29 0.89 7.71 -15.53
CA VAL A 29 1.51 8.53 -14.48
C VAL A 29 0.52 8.81 -13.34
N ALA A 30 -0.73 9.14 -13.66
CA ALA A 30 -1.77 9.36 -12.67
C ALA A 30 -2.04 8.11 -11.82
N LEU A 31 -2.14 6.93 -12.45
CA LEU A 31 -2.28 5.64 -11.76
C LEU A 31 -1.05 5.32 -10.90
N GLY A 32 0.15 5.63 -11.38
CA GLY A 32 1.37 5.47 -10.59
C GLY A 32 1.32 6.31 -9.30
N ARG A 33 0.93 7.58 -9.41
CA ARG A 33 0.76 8.46 -8.23
C ARG A 33 -0.32 7.96 -7.28
N GLU A 34 -1.42 7.43 -7.81
CA GLU A 34 -2.48 6.83 -7.02
C GLU A 34 -2.01 5.57 -6.27
N ALA A 35 -1.27 4.68 -6.93
CA ALA A 35 -0.67 3.51 -6.31
C ALA A 35 0.28 3.87 -5.15
N TYR A 36 1.08 4.93 -5.31
CA TYR A 36 1.91 5.46 -4.22
C TYR A 36 1.10 5.94 -3.03
N ARG A 37 0.01 6.71 -3.26
CA ARG A 37 -0.88 7.17 -2.18
C ARG A 37 -1.51 6.00 -1.43
N TYR A 38 -1.91 4.94 -2.13
CA TYR A 38 -2.43 3.72 -1.47
C TYR A 38 -1.34 2.98 -0.68
N ALA A 39 -0.11 2.90 -1.20
CA ALA A 39 1.00 2.30 -0.48
C ALA A 39 1.32 3.07 0.82
N GLU A 40 1.35 4.41 0.77
CA GLU A 40 1.54 5.27 1.94
C GLU A 40 0.43 5.07 2.98
N ALA A 41 -0.82 5.06 2.54
CA ALA A 41 -1.98 4.83 3.41
C ALA A 41 -1.92 3.46 4.09
N PHE A 42 -1.56 2.40 3.34
CA PHE A 42 -1.40 1.06 3.88
C PHE A 42 -0.27 0.99 4.91
N ILE A 43 0.89 1.60 4.64
CA ILE A 43 2.01 1.62 5.58
C ILE A 43 1.61 2.35 6.86
N THR A 44 0.92 3.48 6.74
CA THR A 44 0.43 4.26 7.88
C THR A 44 -0.57 3.46 8.71
N ALA A 45 -1.55 2.82 8.07
CA ALA A 45 -2.53 1.98 8.74
C ALA A 45 -1.89 0.76 9.43
N LYS A 46 -0.90 0.13 8.78
CA LYS A 46 -0.13 -0.98 9.36
C LYS A 46 0.67 -0.53 10.58
N ASP A 47 1.34 0.63 10.50
CA ASP A 47 2.10 1.20 11.60
C ASP A 47 1.18 1.55 12.79
N GLN A 48 0.03 2.15 12.53
CA GLN A 48 -1.00 2.37 13.55
C GLN A 48 -1.48 1.06 14.17
N TYR A 49 -1.80 0.05 13.36
CA TYR A 49 -2.23 -1.26 13.84
C TYR A 49 -1.19 -1.91 14.73
N ILE A 50 0.10 -1.85 14.37
CA ILE A 50 1.20 -2.39 15.19
C ILE A 50 1.29 -1.66 16.54
N ARG A 51 1.11 -0.33 16.57
CA ARG A 51 1.11 0.44 17.83
C ARG A 51 -0.06 0.09 18.74
N GLU A 52 -1.21 -0.22 18.15
CA GLU A 52 -2.44 -0.55 18.88
C GLU A 52 -2.51 -2.02 19.31
N GLN A 53 -1.61 -2.88 18.82
CA GLN A 53 -1.55 -4.26 19.30
C GLN A 53 -1.19 -4.30 20.78
N PRO A 54 -1.97 -5.01 21.63
CA PRO A 54 -1.56 -5.27 22.99
C PRO A 54 -0.24 -6.05 22.93
N VAL A 55 0.80 -5.54 23.59
CA VAL A 55 2.08 -6.24 23.71
C VAL A 55 1.79 -7.61 24.34
N PRO A 56 2.06 -8.73 23.65
CA PRO A 56 1.94 -10.04 24.26
C PRO A 56 3.11 -10.20 25.23
N GLY A 57 2.98 -9.64 26.43
CA GLY A 57 4.02 -9.59 27.45
C GLY A 57 3.54 -9.11 28.82
N GLY A 58 2.24 -9.05 29.05
CA GLY A 58 1.67 -8.88 30.39
C GLY A 58 1.38 -10.24 31.02
N ASP A 59 2.42 -10.92 31.54
CA ASP A 59 2.37 -11.84 32.69
C ASP A 59 3.77 -12.50 32.85
N GLN A 60 4.50 -12.48 33.97
CA GLN A 60 4.18 -12.12 35.35
C GLN A 60 5.41 -11.46 35.98
N GLY A 61 5.24 -10.23 36.47
CA GLY A 61 6.01 -9.80 37.62
C GLY A 61 5.32 -10.36 38.87
N TYR A 62 5.85 -11.47 39.40
CA TYR A 62 5.88 -11.84 40.83
C TYR A 62 6.95 -12.91 41.03
#